data_AF-D5WRT9-F1
#
_entry.id   AF-D5WRT9-F1
#
_cell.length_a   1.000
_cell.length_b   1.000
_cell.length_c   1.000
_cell.angle_alpha   90.00
_cell.angle_beta   90.00
_cell.angle_gamma   90.00
#
_symmetry.space_group_name_H-M   'P 1'
#
loop_
_entity.id
_entity.type
_entity.pdbx_description
1 polymer ?
#
loop_
_entity_poly.entity_id
_entity_poly.type
_entity_poly.pdbx_seq_one_letter_code
_entity_poly.pdbx_strand_id
1 'polypeptide(L)'
;MPCPCCEGALGVIGSRRRGCVRASGEKIQLIIRRLRCGSCRRIHHELPDILVPYKRHETSSIEAAVSEPPAEPVGVEESTLRRWRHWSAGWAPYAKS
;
A
#
# COMPACT_ATOMS: atom_id res chain seq x y z
N MET A 1 11.63 3.32 -10.79
CA MET A 1 10.22 3.74 -10.63
C MET A 1 10.10 5.21 -11.04
N PRO A 2 9.38 5.53 -12.12
CA PRO A 2 9.19 6.90 -12.57
C PRO A 2 8.13 7.63 -11.73
N CYS A 3 8.05 8.94 -11.86
CA CYS A 3 7.00 9.73 -11.22
C CYS A 3 5.62 9.29 -11.73
N PRO A 4 4.67 8.90 -10.86
CA PRO A 4 3.33 8.49 -11.30
C PRO A 4 2.49 9.62 -11.89
N CYS A 5 2.95 10.88 -11.81
CA CYS A 5 2.21 12.02 -12.33
C CYS A 5 2.73 12.56 -13.67
N CYS A 6 3.99 12.29 -14.02
CA CYS A 6 4.64 12.91 -15.18
C CYS A 6 5.80 12.08 -15.74
N GLU A 7 5.98 10.85 -15.25
CA GLU A 7 7.01 9.89 -15.63
C GLU A 7 8.47 10.34 -15.41
N GLY A 8 8.69 11.57 -14.92
CA GLY A 8 10.01 12.10 -14.62
C GLY A 8 10.79 11.33 -13.56
N ALA A 9 12.11 11.49 -13.58
CA ALA A 9 13.02 10.84 -12.65
C ALA A 9 12.77 11.27 -11.19
N LEU A 10 12.89 10.30 -10.28
CA LEU A 10 12.70 10.45 -8.85
C LEU A 10 14.06 10.40 -8.13
N GLY A 11 14.37 11.43 -7.34
CA GLY A 11 15.55 11.48 -6.46
C GLY A 11 15.19 11.25 -5.00
N VAL A 12 16.04 10.57 -4.24
CA VAL A 12 15.83 10.36 -2.79
C VAL A 12 16.14 11.65 -2.03
N ILE A 13 15.20 12.12 -1.22
CA ILE A 13 15.34 13.32 -0.39
C ILE A 13 15.30 13.03 1.12
N GLY A 14 15.13 11.77 1.50
CA GLY A 14 15.12 11.34 2.90
C GLY A 14 14.30 10.07 3.09
N SER A 15 13.98 9.76 4.34
CA SER A 15 13.16 8.61 4.72
C SER A 15 12.08 9.01 5.72
N ARG A 16 11.09 8.15 5.92
CA ARG A 16 10.11 8.29 6.99
C ARG A 16 9.67 6.92 7.50
N ARG A 17 9.19 6.91 8.75
CA ARG A 17 8.55 5.71 9.33
C ARG A 17 7.11 5.59 8.83
N ARG A 18 6.71 4.37 8.47
CA ARG A 18 5.34 3.99 8.13
C ARG A 18 4.96 2.74 8.92
N GLY A 19 3.91 2.83 9.73
CA GLY A 19 3.37 1.68 10.45
C GLY A 19 2.65 0.71 9.51
N CYS A 20 2.81 -0.59 9.78
CA CYS A 20 2.14 -1.68 9.09
C CYS A 20 1.65 -2.72 10.11
N VAL A 21 0.52 -3.35 9.82
CA VAL A 21 -0.05 -4.47 10.56
C VAL A 21 0.10 -5.70 9.68
N ARG A 22 0.83 -6.71 10.15
CA ARG A 22 1.00 -7.99 9.46
C ARG A 22 -0.27 -8.84 9.54
N ALA A 23 -0.38 -9.90 8.73
CA ALA A 23 -1.48 -10.85 8.82
C ALA A 23 -1.51 -11.61 10.15
N SER A 24 -0.38 -11.68 10.86
CA SER A 24 -0.33 -12.18 12.23
C SER A 24 -0.97 -11.25 13.26
N GLY A 25 -1.34 -10.02 12.88
CA GLY A 25 -1.77 -8.95 13.78
C GLY A 25 -0.61 -8.14 14.39
N GLU A 26 0.64 -8.50 14.10
CA GLU A 26 1.82 -7.80 14.58
C GLU A 26 1.92 -6.38 13.98
N LYS A 27 2.17 -5.38 14.82
CA LYS A 27 2.39 -3.99 14.39
C LYS A 27 3.88 -3.72 14.22
N ILE A 28 4.31 -3.52 12.98
CA ILE A 28 5.69 -3.21 12.62
C ILE A 28 5.85 -1.76 12.13
N GLN A 29 7.08 -1.24 12.16
CA GLN A 29 7.43 0.04 11.55
C GLN A 29 8.42 -0.17 10.40
N LEU A 30 8.04 0.28 9.21
CA LEU A 30 8.85 0.27 8.01
C LEU A 30 9.50 1.63 7.82
N ILE A 31 10.75 1.65 7.36
CA ILE A 31 11.44 2.87 6.94
C ILE A 31 11.36 2.93 5.42
N ILE A 32 10.58 3.88 4.90
CA ILE A 32 10.38 4.05 3.45
C ILE A 32 11.04 5.33 2.96
N ARG A 33 11.57 5.31 1.74
CA ARG A 33 12.19 6.49 1.13
C ARG A 33 11.14 7.54 0.74
N ARG A 34 11.51 8.81 0.90
CA ARG A 34 10.84 9.99 0.36
C ARG A 34 11.55 10.36 -0.93
N LEU A 35 10.80 10.40 -2.02
CA LEU A 35 11.29 10.63 -3.37
C LEU A 35 10.77 11.97 -3.87
N ARG A 36 11.59 12.80 -4.49
CA ARG A 36 11.17 14.04 -5.15
C ARG A 36 11.34 13.91 -6.65
N CYS A 37 10.29 14.23 -7.40
CA CYS A 37 10.39 14.29 -8.86
C CYS A 37 11.17 15.53 -9.29
N GLY A 38 12.16 15.36 -10.17
CA GLY A 38 12.89 16.48 -10.77
C GLY A 38 12.00 17.38 -11.64
N SER A 39 11.03 16.79 -12.34
CA SER A 39 10.17 17.50 -13.31
C SER A 39 9.01 18.21 -12.63
N CYS A 40 8.09 17.49 -11.97
CA CYS A 40 6.90 18.10 -11.35
C CYS A 40 7.12 18.59 -9.91
N ARG A 41 8.32 18.37 -9.33
CA ARG A 41 8.70 18.76 -7.96
C ARG A 41 7.88 18.15 -6.82
N ARG A 42 6.90 17.27 -7.12
CA ARG A 42 6.09 16.56 -6.13
C ARG A 42 6.91 15.54 -5.34
N ILE A 43 6.45 15.25 -4.13
CA ILE A 43 7.03 14.26 -3.24
C ILE A 43 6.20 12.98 -3.31
N HIS A 44 6.86 11.88 -3.61
CA HIS A 44 6.33 10.53 -3.61
C HIS A 44 6.95 9.74 -2.47
N HIS A 45 6.25 8.71 -2.02
CA HIS A 45 6.78 7.79 -1.03
C HIS A 45 7.02 6.45 -1.73
N GLU A 46 8.13 5.84 -1.40
CA GLU A 46 8.35 4.44 -1.74
C GLU A 46 7.22 3.58 -1.17
N LEU A 47 6.81 2.61 -1.97
CA LEU A 47 5.79 1.65 -1.64
C LEU A 47 6.41 0.25 -1.76
N PRO A 48 6.87 -0.34 -0.65
CA PRO A 48 7.29 -1.74 -0.61
C PRO A 48 6.14 -2.68 -0.97
N ASP A 49 6.44 -3.84 -1.55
CA ASP A 49 5.45 -4.82 -2.03
C ASP A 49 4.52 -5.35 -0.93
N ILE A 50 5.02 -5.37 0.31
CA ILE A 50 4.22 -5.75 1.49
C ILE A 50 3.15 -4.70 1.86
N LEU A 51 3.09 -3.56 1.16
CA LEU A 51 2.11 -2.50 1.39
C LEU A 51 1.33 -2.19 0.13
N VAL A 52 0.03 -1.96 0.29
CA VAL A 52 -0.75 -1.24 -0.73
C VAL A 52 -0.84 0.27 -0.38
N PRO A 53 -1.16 1.14 -1.35
CA PRO A 53 -1.32 2.57 -1.11
C PRO A 53 -2.38 2.86 -0.04
N TYR A 54 -2.10 3.83 0.83
CA TYR A 54 -3.01 4.34 1.87
C TYR A 54 -3.50 3.35 2.95
N LYS A 55 -3.20 2.06 2.84
CA LYS A 55 -3.57 1.06 3.85
C LYS A 55 -2.46 0.88 4.89
N ARG A 56 -2.87 0.39 6.05
CA ARG A 56 -1.98 0.07 7.19
C ARG A 56 -1.77 -1.42 7.37
N HIS A 57 -2.42 -2.26 6.58
CA HIS A 57 -2.29 -3.71 6.64
C HIS A 57 -1.42 -4.18 5.48
N GLU A 58 -0.76 -5.30 5.69
CA GLU A 58 0.05 -5.91 4.64
C GLU A 58 -0.81 -6.37 3.46
N THR A 59 -0.20 -6.43 2.29
CA THR A 59 -0.86 -6.79 1.04
C THR A 59 -1.58 -8.13 1.13
N SER A 60 -0.96 -9.15 1.70
CA SER A 60 -1.53 -10.49 1.93
C SER A 60 -2.83 -10.46 2.76
N SER A 61 -2.92 -9.62 3.79
CA SER A 61 -4.16 -9.48 4.57
C SER A 61 -5.30 -8.89 3.73
N ILE A 62 -4.97 -8.00 2.81
CA ILE A 62 -5.94 -7.35 1.95
C ILE A 62 -6.37 -8.30 0.83
N GLU A 63 -5.43 -9.04 0.24
CA GLU A 63 -5.70 -10.09 -0.74
C GLU A 63 -6.61 -11.17 -0.17
N ALA A 64 -6.33 -11.67 1.04
CA ALA A 64 -7.21 -12.63 1.73
C ALA A 64 -8.64 -12.09 1.93
N ALA A 65 -8.78 -10.81 2.28
CA ALA A 65 -10.09 -10.19 2.48
C ALA A 65 -10.92 -10.04 1.20
N VAL A 66 -10.26 -9.96 0.05
CA VAL A 66 -10.89 -9.74 -1.27
C VAL A 66 -10.87 -10.98 -2.16
N SER A 67 -10.28 -12.08 -1.70
CA SER A 67 -10.31 -13.36 -2.42
C SER A 67 -11.73 -13.93 -2.49
N GLU A 68 -11.97 -14.77 -3.48
CA GLU A 68 -13.22 -15.52 -3.63
C GLU A 68 -12.92 -17.03 -3.68
N PRO A 69 -13.33 -17.82 -2.66
CA PRO A 69 -13.99 -17.40 -1.42
C PRO A 69 -13.05 -16.57 -0.51
N PRO A 70 -13.57 -15.71 0.37
CA PRO A 70 -12.76 -14.92 1.29
C PRO A 70 -11.99 -15.82 2.25
N ALA A 71 -10.67 -15.67 2.32
CA ALA A 71 -9.90 -16.22 3.42
C ALA A 71 -10.01 -15.27 4.63
N GLU A 72 -10.24 -15.79 5.83
CA GLU A 72 -10.41 -14.95 7.03
C GLU A 72 -9.12 -14.18 7.36
N PRO A 73 -9.09 -12.84 7.19
CA PRO A 73 -7.94 -12.07 7.63
C PRO A 73 -8.01 -11.92 9.15
N VAL A 74 -6.93 -12.31 9.84
CA VAL A 74 -6.88 -12.36 11.30
C VAL A 74 -7.11 -10.98 11.91
N GLY A 75 -8.08 -10.87 12.82
CA GLY A 75 -8.24 -9.72 13.71
C GLY A 75 -8.70 -8.42 13.04
N VAL A 76 -9.44 -8.51 11.93
CA VAL A 76 -9.96 -7.34 11.21
C VAL A 76 -11.48 -7.26 11.34
N GLU A 77 -11.97 -6.12 11.83
CA GLU A 77 -13.41 -5.83 11.92
C GLU A 77 -14.12 -5.90 10.56
N GLU A 78 -15.34 -6.43 10.51
CA GLU A 78 -16.15 -6.60 9.28
C GLU A 78 -16.31 -5.29 8.48
N SER A 79 -16.48 -4.16 9.18
CA SER A 79 -16.57 -2.84 8.55
C SER A 79 -15.29 -2.43 7.80
N THR A 80 -14.14 -2.95 8.22
CA THR A 80 -12.86 -2.75 7.57
C THR A 80 -12.72 -3.68 6.35
N LEU A 81 -13.19 -4.92 6.44
CA LEU A 81 -13.26 -5.86 5.31
C LEU A 81 -14.11 -5.33 4.17
N ARG A 82 -15.32 -4.84 4.49
CA ARG A 82 -16.21 -4.23 3.49
C ARG A 82 -15.56 -3.04 2.79
N ARG A 83 -14.82 -2.19 3.51
CA ARG A 83 -14.06 -1.07 2.92
C ARG A 83 -12.91 -1.54 2.04
N TRP A 84 -12.29 -2.66 2.33
CA TRP A 84 -11.21 -3.21 1.50
C TRP A 84 -11.76 -3.82 0.21
N ARG A 85 -12.83 -4.62 0.30
CA ARG A 85 -13.54 -5.14 -0.88
C ARG A 85 -13.97 -4.02 -1.82
N HIS A 86 -14.63 -2.98 -1.29
CA HIS A 86 -15.04 -1.83 -2.10
C HIS A 86 -13.85 -1.06 -2.70
N TRP A 87 -12.78 -0.85 -1.93
CA TRP A 87 -11.56 -0.21 -2.42
C TRP A 87 -10.89 -1.01 -3.54
N SER A 88 -10.82 -2.35 -3.39
CA SER A 88 -10.18 -3.23 -4.37
C SER A 88 -10.89 -3.20 -5.72
N ALA A 89 -12.22 -3.12 -5.75
CA ALA A 89 -12.98 -3.00 -6.99
C ALA A 89 -12.60 -1.73 -7.79
N GLY A 90 -12.27 -0.63 -7.11
CA GLY A 90 -11.78 0.60 -7.76
C GLY A 90 -10.28 0.59 -8.11
N TRP A 91 -9.52 -0.33 -7.54
CA TRP A 91 -8.06 -0.45 -7.72
C TRP A 91 -7.63 -1.64 -8.59
N ALA A 92 -8.54 -2.56 -8.91
CA ALA A 92 -8.31 -3.71 -9.77
C ALA A 92 -7.61 -3.37 -11.11
N PRO A 93 -7.85 -2.22 -11.78
CA PRO A 93 -7.12 -1.88 -13.01
C PRO A 93 -5.62 -1.57 -12.80
N TYR A 94 -5.21 -1.28 -11.56
CA TYR A 94 -3.84 -0.88 -11.20
C TYR A 94 -3.08 -1.98 -10.47
N ALA A 95 -3.77 -3.03 -10.01
CA ALA A 95 -3.16 -4.25 -9.49
C ALA A 95 -2.65 -5.08 -10.68
N LYS A 96 -1.48 -4.72 -11.22
CA LYS A 96 -0.81 -5.56 -12.21
C LYS A 96 -0.22 -6.78 -11.51
N SER A 97 -0.71 -7.94 -11.95
CA SER A 97 -0.19 -9.31 -11.77
C SER A 97 1.28 -9.45 -12.17
#